data_AF-A2EFD3-F1
#
_entry.id   AF-A2EFD3-F1
#
_cell.length_a   1.000
_cell.length_b   1.000
_cell.length_c   1.000
_cell.angle_alpha   90.00
_cell.angle_beta   90.00
_cell.angle_gamma   90.00
#
_symmetry.space_group_name_H-M   'P 1'
#
loop_
_entity.id
_entity.type
_entity.pdbx_description
1 polymer ?
#
loop_
_entity_poly.entity_id
_entity_poly.type
_entity_poly.pdbx_seq_one_letter_code
_entity_poly.pdbx_strand_id
1 'polypeptide(L)'
;MFIEFSAYRKTVRLDPSSVKTLSQAFEAIKGPLGLTEPKENYVFLNHVAKEFKDVPITYLKINGTYPPVVIATKAEQQKINEFLKKCFNTLSVDSILMPTNAITLNGKINLMQTMIRNAYNEDDVMALIDIIPSDKFADLSGLPLIQAIVDWFRTEFMQYMQKPLCHCCQKEVEKIKDGTSSSQEREDGAVLTYRYRCGNCNAITRFPRYTKVSTLIETKVGQSLEYSVLITSILNFMGFPSRIVCNMHYDRFWVEAYSYDLARFVHVDPVEGIIESEYIYEQWSRKIVWIIAVSQFGVADVTARYTKNLPAVNELRNKLYEEEKFKKLIRLRDTMAKHGVSQELLENETAFAKANSYCPNRELTEVEKQPQKVGNE
;
A
#
# COMPACT_ATOMS: atom_id res chain seq x y z
N MET A 1 -20.78 -7.37 -13.14
CA MET A 1 -20.39 -6.16 -12.37
C MET A 1 -20.82 -6.41 -10.95
N PHE A 2 -19.88 -6.54 -10.01
CA PHE A 2 -20.19 -6.82 -8.60
C PHE A 2 -20.20 -5.53 -7.77
N ILE A 3 -20.93 -5.53 -6.66
CA ILE A 3 -20.83 -4.49 -5.63
C ILE A 3 -19.92 -5.02 -4.53
N GLU A 4 -18.86 -4.27 -4.20
CA GLU A 4 -17.99 -4.60 -3.07
C GLU A 4 -18.51 -3.90 -1.81
N PHE A 5 -18.85 -4.68 -0.80
CA PHE A 5 -19.21 -4.21 0.53
C PHE A 5 -18.07 -4.49 1.50
N SER A 6 -17.66 -3.48 2.26
CA SER A 6 -16.55 -3.62 3.22
C SER A 6 -16.97 -3.20 4.62
N ALA A 7 -16.61 -4.02 5.60
CA ALA A 7 -16.76 -3.73 7.03
C ALA A 7 -15.64 -4.42 7.80
N TYR A 8 -15.07 -3.76 8.82
CA TYR A 8 -14.08 -4.37 9.71
C TYR A 8 -12.96 -5.15 9.00
N ARG A 9 -12.38 -4.53 7.95
CA ARG A 9 -11.31 -5.11 7.10
C ARG A 9 -11.68 -6.35 6.28
N LYS A 10 -12.94 -6.78 6.30
CA LYS A 10 -13.49 -7.79 5.39
C LYS A 10 -14.15 -7.12 4.20
N THR A 11 -14.05 -7.75 3.03
CA THR A 11 -14.73 -7.32 1.82
C THR A 11 -15.52 -8.48 1.24
N VAL A 12 -16.78 -8.25 0.92
CA VAL A 12 -17.70 -9.22 0.34
C VAL A 12 -18.19 -8.67 -0.99
N ARG A 13 -18.10 -9.50 -2.03
CA ARG A 13 -18.61 -9.18 -3.36
C ARG A 13 -20.02 -9.73 -3.51
N LEU A 14 -20.95 -8.87 -3.86
CA LEU A 14 -22.34 -9.24 -4.10
C LEU A 14 -22.70 -8.98 -5.56
N ASP A 15 -23.31 -9.96 -6.22
CA ASP A 15 -23.89 -9.75 -7.54
C ASP A 15 -25.15 -8.89 -7.39
N PRO A 16 -25.22 -7.68 -7.95
CA PRO A 16 -26.40 -6.82 -7.84
C PRO A 16 -27.67 -7.45 -8.45
N SER A 17 -27.56 -8.46 -9.31
CA SER A 17 -28.73 -9.20 -9.82
C SER A 17 -29.32 -10.19 -8.82
N SER A 18 -28.54 -10.59 -7.80
CA SER A 18 -28.96 -11.56 -6.78
C SER A 18 -29.87 -10.96 -5.69
N VAL A 19 -29.99 -9.63 -5.64
CA VAL A 19 -30.71 -8.89 -4.60
C VAL A 19 -31.47 -7.71 -5.21
N LYS A 20 -32.69 -7.42 -4.72
CA LYS A 20 -33.53 -6.33 -5.25
C LYS A 20 -33.45 -5.06 -4.41
N THR A 21 -33.29 -5.19 -3.10
CA THR A 21 -33.27 -4.05 -2.16
C THR A 21 -32.00 -4.02 -1.31
N LEU A 22 -31.70 -2.84 -0.75
CA LEU A 22 -30.60 -2.69 0.21
C LEU A 22 -30.78 -3.55 1.47
N SER A 23 -32.02 -3.76 1.93
CA SER A 23 -32.30 -4.71 3.02
C SER A 23 -31.87 -6.13 2.66
N GLN A 24 -32.19 -6.59 1.45
CA GLN A 24 -31.78 -7.92 0.98
C GLN A 24 -30.27 -8.04 0.81
N ALA A 25 -29.62 -6.97 0.33
CA ALA A 25 -28.16 -6.91 0.27
C ALA A 25 -27.53 -7.05 1.66
N PHE A 26 -28.06 -6.34 2.68
CA PHE A 26 -27.60 -6.46 4.06
C PHE A 26 -27.72 -7.90 4.56
N GLU A 27 -28.86 -8.55 4.37
CA GLU A 27 -29.06 -9.94 4.80
C GLU A 27 -28.08 -10.91 4.12
N ALA A 28 -27.74 -10.69 2.85
CA ALA A 28 -26.77 -11.51 2.12
C ALA A 28 -25.33 -11.33 2.62
N ILE A 29 -24.96 -10.14 3.09
CA ILE A 29 -23.58 -9.82 3.48
C ILE A 29 -23.34 -9.83 5.00
N LYS A 30 -24.39 -9.80 5.84
CA LYS A 30 -24.23 -9.66 7.31
C LYS A 30 -23.39 -10.78 7.92
N GLY A 31 -23.65 -12.03 7.53
CA GLY A 31 -22.91 -13.19 8.04
C GLY A 31 -21.45 -13.15 7.61
N PRO A 32 -21.16 -13.09 6.29
CA PRO A 32 -19.80 -12.98 5.77
C PRO A 32 -18.98 -11.81 6.34
N LEU A 33 -19.62 -10.65 6.57
CA LEU A 33 -18.96 -9.47 7.17
C LEU A 33 -18.91 -9.50 8.70
N GLY A 34 -19.54 -10.48 9.36
CA GLY A 34 -19.56 -10.59 10.82
C GLY A 34 -20.39 -9.50 11.51
N LEU A 35 -21.44 -9.00 10.87
CA LEU A 35 -22.36 -8.00 11.43
C LEU A 35 -23.39 -8.71 12.33
N THR A 36 -23.35 -8.41 13.62
CA THR A 36 -24.15 -9.11 14.64
C THR A 36 -25.42 -8.36 15.06
N GLU A 37 -25.48 -7.05 14.80
CA GLU A 37 -26.61 -6.20 15.20
C GLU A 37 -27.72 -6.16 14.13
N PRO A 38 -28.94 -5.69 14.47
CA PRO A 38 -29.98 -5.41 13.49
C PRO A 38 -29.54 -4.34 12.48
N LYS A 39 -30.07 -4.41 11.24
CA LYS A 39 -29.71 -3.48 10.14
C LYS A 39 -29.92 -2.00 10.50
N GLU A 40 -30.84 -1.71 11.42
CA GLU A 40 -31.18 -0.35 11.90
C GLU A 40 -30.02 0.33 12.63
N ASN A 41 -29.09 -0.47 13.18
CA ASN A 41 -27.89 0.00 13.87
C ASN A 41 -26.74 0.30 12.91
N TYR A 42 -26.88 -0.07 11.63
CA TYR A 42 -25.87 0.13 10.60
C TYR A 42 -26.30 1.18 9.56
N VAL A 43 -25.30 1.77 8.93
CA VAL A 43 -25.47 2.64 7.76
C VAL A 43 -24.53 2.17 6.66
N PHE A 44 -24.95 2.37 5.41
CA PHE A 44 -24.06 2.25 4.27
C PHE A 44 -23.52 3.63 3.90
N LEU A 45 -22.22 3.70 3.66
CA LEU A 45 -21.49 4.90 3.30
C LEU A 45 -21.01 4.76 1.86
N ASN A 46 -21.62 5.55 0.96
CA ASN A 46 -21.15 5.75 -0.41
C ASN A 46 -21.25 7.25 -0.73
N HIS A 47 -20.19 7.99 -0.42
CA HIS A 47 -20.11 9.46 -0.36
C HIS A 47 -21.06 10.14 0.66
N VAL A 48 -22.21 9.54 0.96
CA VAL A 48 -23.19 9.98 1.94
C VAL A 48 -23.67 8.75 2.73
N ALA A 49 -23.91 8.94 4.02
CA ALA A 49 -24.51 7.90 4.86
C ALA A 49 -25.99 7.72 4.53
N LYS A 50 -26.39 6.48 4.37
CA LYS A 50 -27.77 6.10 4.05
C LYS A 50 -28.15 4.86 4.84
N GLU A 51 -29.41 4.80 5.24
CA GLU A 51 -29.95 3.68 6.02
C GLU A 51 -30.33 2.49 5.13
N PHE A 52 -30.36 1.29 5.71
CA PHE A 52 -30.85 0.08 5.06
C PHE A 52 -32.38 0.08 4.97
N LYS A 53 -32.90 0.83 4.00
CA LYS A 53 -34.32 0.87 3.64
C LYS A 53 -34.61 -0.08 2.47
N ASP A 54 -35.87 -0.40 2.22
CA ASP A 54 -36.32 -1.17 1.04
C ASP A 54 -36.25 -0.36 -0.27
N VAL A 55 -35.15 0.34 -0.47
CA VAL A 55 -34.86 1.09 -1.68
C VAL A 55 -34.24 0.13 -2.70
N PRO A 56 -34.69 0.14 -3.97
CA PRO A 56 -34.11 -0.68 -5.01
C PRO A 56 -32.62 -0.39 -5.21
N ILE A 57 -31.82 -1.44 -5.40
CA ILE A 57 -30.37 -1.31 -5.63
C ILE A 57 -30.07 -0.55 -6.92
N THR A 58 -30.98 -0.55 -7.89
CA THR A 58 -30.88 0.19 -9.15
C THR A 58 -30.73 1.71 -8.99
N TYR A 59 -31.06 2.28 -7.82
CA TYR A 59 -30.83 3.70 -7.51
C TYR A 59 -29.43 4.00 -6.96
N LEU A 60 -28.60 2.99 -6.70
CA LEU A 60 -27.19 3.18 -6.40
C LEU A 60 -26.46 3.41 -7.73
N LYS A 61 -26.26 4.68 -8.07
CA LYS A 61 -25.40 5.09 -9.19
C LYS A 61 -23.94 4.78 -8.83
N ILE A 62 -23.54 3.52 -8.96
CA ILE A 62 -22.18 3.05 -8.78
C ILE A 62 -21.45 3.30 -10.10
N ASN A 63 -21.02 4.56 -10.32
CA ASN A 63 -20.11 4.84 -11.41
C ASN A 63 -18.80 4.09 -11.12
N GLY A 64 -18.39 3.23 -12.05
CA GLY A 64 -17.35 2.19 -11.88
C GLY A 64 -15.91 2.67 -11.64
N THR A 65 -15.72 3.77 -10.92
CA THR A 65 -14.43 4.40 -10.59
C THR A 65 -14.31 4.84 -9.12
N TYR A 66 -15.28 4.57 -8.23
CA TYR A 66 -15.29 5.03 -6.82
C TYR A 66 -15.65 3.91 -5.81
N PRO A 67 -15.29 4.06 -4.52
CA PRO A 67 -14.83 3.00 -3.61
C PRO A 67 -15.92 2.02 -3.14
N PRO A 68 -15.55 0.90 -2.49
CA PRO A 68 -16.49 -0.04 -1.89
C PRO A 68 -17.53 0.66 -1.00
N VAL A 69 -18.73 0.10 -0.95
CA VAL A 69 -19.76 0.52 0.00
C VAL A 69 -19.30 0.12 1.39
N VAL A 70 -19.00 1.10 2.24
CA VAL A 70 -18.54 0.83 3.61
C VAL A 70 -19.74 0.73 4.54
N ILE A 71 -19.78 -0.31 5.36
CA ILE A 71 -20.80 -0.48 6.40
C ILE A 71 -20.18 -0.10 7.74
N ALA A 72 -20.85 0.80 8.46
CA ALA A 72 -20.46 1.24 9.79
C ALA A 72 -21.69 1.28 10.70
N THR A 73 -21.48 1.13 12.00
CA THR A 73 -22.54 1.40 12.98
C THR A 73 -22.89 2.89 13.01
N LYS A 74 -24.11 3.24 13.42
CA LYS A 74 -24.52 4.63 13.66
C LYS A 74 -23.62 5.32 14.70
N ALA A 75 -23.16 4.59 15.71
CA ALA A 75 -22.23 5.10 16.73
C ALA A 75 -20.84 5.43 16.14
N GLU A 76 -20.28 4.54 15.31
CA GLU A 76 -19.02 4.82 14.59
C GLU A 76 -19.18 6.01 13.63
N GLN A 77 -20.30 6.06 12.90
CA GLN A 77 -20.61 7.17 12.02
C GLN A 77 -20.67 8.50 12.78
N GLN A 78 -21.30 8.53 13.96
CA GLN A 78 -21.36 9.72 14.80
C GLN A 78 -19.96 10.13 15.29
N LYS A 79 -19.16 9.18 15.78
CA LYS A 79 -17.76 9.44 16.19
C LYS A 79 -16.93 10.00 15.05
N ILE A 80 -17.06 9.42 13.84
CA ILE A 80 -16.39 9.92 12.64
C ILE A 80 -16.87 11.33 12.32
N ASN A 81 -18.18 11.60 12.33
CA ASN A 81 -18.72 12.93 12.06
C ASN A 81 -18.23 13.97 13.07
N GLU A 82 -18.17 13.64 14.36
CA GLU A 82 -17.64 14.52 15.41
C GLU A 82 -16.14 14.77 15.24
N PHE A 83 -15.37 13.73 14.96
CA PHE A 83 -13.95 13.84 14.65
C PHE A 83 -13.72 14.69 13.39
N LEU A 84 -14.49 14.47 12.33
CA LEU A 84 -14.41 15.25 11.10
C LEU A 84 -14.73 16.72 11.36
N LYS A 85 -15.80 17.04 12.11
CA LYS A 85 -16.12 18.42 12.51
C LYS A 85 -15.02 19.08 13.36
N LYS A 86 -14.35 18.30 14.21
CA LYS A 86 -13.30 18.79 15.12
C LYS A 86 -11.95 18.97 14.41
N CYS A 87 -11.63 18.14 13.43
CA CYS A 87 -10.35 18.15 12.73
C CYS A 87 -10.40 18.89 11.38
N PHE A 88 -11.57 18.99 10.76
CA PHE A 88 -11.79 19.61 9.45
C PHE A 88 -12.99 20.58 9.55
N ASN A 89 -12.79 21.88 9.33
CA ASN A 89 -13.89 22.86 9.39
C ASN A 89 -14.99 22.51 8.36
N THR A 90 -14.59 21.90 7.24
CA THR A 90 -15.31 20.86 6.49
C THR A 90 -14.29 20.17 5.58
N LEU A 91 -14.38 18.85 5.38
CA LEU A 91 -13.55 18.12 4.41
C LEU A 91 -13.54 18.78 3.03
N SER A 92 -14.67 19.37 2.63
CA SER A 92 -14.83 20.12 1.38
C SER A 92 -13.97 21.39 1.35
N VAL A 93 -14.01 22.23 2.39
CA VAL A 93 -13.18 23.44 2.47
C VAL A 93 -11.71 23.07 2.54
N ASP A 94 -11.34 22.10 3.38
CA ASP A 94 -9.94 21.65 3.46
C ASP A 94 -9.47 21.02 2.15
N SER A 95 -10.33 20.28 1.43
CA SER A 95 -9.98 19.72 0.11
C SER A 95 -9.78 20.79 -0.96
N ILE A 96 -10.53 21.91 -0.90
CA ILE A 96 -10.35 23.06 -1.81
C ILE A 96 -9.05 23.80 -1.49
N LEU A 97 -8.70 23.91 -0.20
CA LEU A 97 -7.49 24.59 0.27
C LEU A 97 -6.25 23.69 0.24
N MET A 98 -6.40 22.39 0.02
CA MET A 98 -5.29 21.45 -0.08
C MET A 98 -4.53 21.66 -1.39
N PRO A 99 -3.20 21.90 -1.33
CA PRO A 99 -2.41 22.00 -2.54
C PRO A 99 -2.39 20.65 -3.26
N THR A 100 -2.19 20.65 -4.58
CA THR A 100 -2.13 19.45 -5.43
C THR A 100 -1.17 18.39 -4.86
N ASN A 101 -0.04 18.81 -4.27
CA ASN A 101 0.92 17.90 -3.63
C ASN A 101 0.30 17.11 -2.47
N ALA A 102 -0.56 17.74 -1.66
CA ALA A 102 -1.23 17.08 -0.54
C ALA A 102 -2.30 16.08 -1.01
N ILE A 103 -3.02 16.40 -2.11
CA ILE A 103 -3.97 15.47 -2.75
C ILE A 103 -3.24 14.24 -3.27
N THR A 104 -2.16 14.45 -4.02
CA THR A 104 -1.31 13.38 -4.55
C THR A 104 -0.73 12.52 -3.43
N LEU A 105 -0.21 13.13 -2.37
CA LEU A 105 0.31 12.42 -1.19
C LEU A 105 -0.75 11.53 -0.54
N ASN A 106 -1.96 12.06 -0.30
CA ASN A 106 -3.06 11.28 0.28
C ASN A 106 -3.49 10.12 -0.64
N GLY A 107 -3.53 10.34 -1.95
CA GLY A 107 -3.78 9.29 -2.95
C GLY A 107 -2.76 8.17 -2.90
N LYS A 108 -1.47 8.49 -2.77
CA LYS A 108 -0.38 7.51 -2.63
C LYS A 108 -0.48 6.72 -1.32
N ILE A 109 -0.83 7.36 -0.21
CA ILE A 109 -1.07 6.66 1.07
C ILE A 109 -2.23 5.66 0.93
N ASN A 110 -3.30 6.00 0.21
CA ASN A 110 -4.38 5.05 -0.07
C ASN A 110 -3.89 3.83 -0.87
N LEU A 111 -3.08 4.06 -1.90
CA LEU A 111 -2.48 2.97 -2.69
C LEU A 111 -1.61 2.06 -1.80
N MET A 112 -0.74 2.65 -0.98
CA MET A 112 0.10 1.88 -0.05
C MET A 112 -0.71 1.07 0.96
N GLN A 113 -1.84 1.58 1.44
CA GLN A 113 -2.74 0.79 2.29
C GLN A 113 -3.37 -0.39 1.54
N THR A 114 -3.70 -0.24 0.25
CA THR A 114 -4.12 -1.38 -0.59
C THR A 114 -3.00 -2.40 -0.74
N MET A 115 -1.76 -1.94 -1.00
CA MET A 115 -0.59 -2.80 -1.10
C MET A 115 -0.38 -3.62 0.17
N ILE A 116 -0.46 -2.98 1.35
CA ILE A 116 -0.34 -3.67 2.64
C ILE A 116 -1.48 -4.67 2.86
N ARG A 117 -2.73 -4.30 2.56
CA ARG A 117 -3.86 -5.23 2.72
C ARG A 117 -3.66 -6.50 1.89
N ASN A 118 -3.18 -6.35 0.66
CA ASN A 118 -2.93 -7.49 -0.20
C ASN A 118 -1.72 -8.31 0.27
N ALA A 119 -0.65 -7.67 0.74
CA ALA A 119 0.53 -8.38 1.25
C ALA A 119 0.22 -9.19 2.52
N TYR A 120 -0.76 -8.76 3.32
CA TYR A 120 -1.22 -9.40 4.56
C TYR A 120 -2.49 -10.25 4.36
N ASN A 121 -2.84 -10.60 3.13
CA ASN A 121 -4.02 -11.39 2.84
C ASN A 121 -3.79 -12.87 3.23
N GLU A 122 -4.61 -13.39 4.13
CA GLU A 122 -4.48 -14.75 4.67
C GLU A 122 -4.80 -15.83 3.64
N ASP A 123 -5.59 -15.51 2.61
CA ASP A 123 -5.93 -16.45 1.54
C ASP A 123 -4.71 -16.86 0.69
N ASP A 124 -3.65 -16.04 0.69
CA ASP A 124 -2.44 -16.26 -0.12
C ASP A 124 -1.41 -17.17 0.59
N VAL A 125 -1.64 -17.60 1.84
CA VAL A 125 -0.68 -18.37 2.67
C VAL A 125 -0.22 -19.66 2.01
N MET A 126 -1.13 -20.44 1.42
CA MET A 126 -0.77 -21.72 0.78
C MET A 126 0.13 -21.49 -0.44
N ALA A 127 -0.13 -20.44 -1.22
CA ALA A 127 0.70 -20.10 -2.37
C ALA A 127 2.12 -19.69 -1.95
N LEU A 128 2.28 -19.08 -0.78
CA LEU A 128 3.59 -18.71 -0.23
C LEU A 128 4.40 -19.95 0.21
N ILE A 129 3.75 -20.92 0.87
CA ILE A 129 4.39 -22.19 1.27
C ILE A 129 5.03 -22.88 0.06
N ASP A 130 4.34 -22.91 -1.07
CA ASP A 130 4.78 -23.62 -2.27
C ASP A 130 6.01 -22.99 -2.94
N ILE A 131 6.24 -21.68 -2.76
CA ILE A 131 7.33 -20.95 -3.44
C ILE A 131 8.56 -20.70 -2.58
N ILE A 132 8.43 -20.70 -1.25
CA ILE A 132 9.52 -20.37 -0.33
C ILE A 132 10.42 -21.59 -0.17
N PRO A 133 11.71 -21.52 -0.52
CA PRO A 133 12.63 -22.65 -0.39
C PRO A 133 13.07 -22.83 1.07
N SER A 134 12.25 -23.49 1.89
CA SER A 134 12.49 -23.67 3.32
C SER A 134 13.87 -24.26 3.64
N ASP A 135 14.35 -25.21 2.83
CA ASP A 135 15.67 -25.84 3.01
C ASP A 135 16.82 -24.82 2.92
N LYS A 136 16.70 -23.77 2.10
CA LYS A 136 17.72 -22.71 1.99
C LYS A 136 17.78 -21.81 3.23
N PHE A 137 16.72 -21.81 4.03
CA PHE A 137 16.53 -20.88 5.14
C PHE A 137 16.55 -21.55 6.51
N ALA A 138 16.59 -22.88 6.57
CA ALA A 138 16.38 -23.68 7.78
C ALA A 138 17.30 -23.30 8.96
N ASP A 139 18.57 -22.96 8.68
CA ASP A 139 19.58 -22.65 9.71
C ASP A 139 19.81 -21.15 9.94
N LEU A 140 19.00 -20.29 9.32
CA LEU A 140 19.14 -18.83 9.40
C LEU A 140 18.06 -18.22 10.30
N SER A 141 18.43 -17.17 11.02
CA SER A 141 17.50 -16.37 11.81
C SER A 141 17.87 -14.88 11.75
N GLY A 142 16.98 -14.00 12.23
CA GLY A 142 17.25 -12.57 12.37
C GLY A 142 17.69 -11.90 11.05
N LEU A 143 18.69 -11.02 11.14
CA LEU A 143 19.23 -10.30 9.97
C LEU A 143 19.78 -11.21 8.86
N PRO A 144 20.59 -12.26 9.14
CA PRO A 144 21.04 -13.21 8.13
C PRO A 144 19.91 -13.84 7.32
N LEU A 145 18.79 -14.20 7.97
CA LEU A 145 17.63 -14.74 7.28
C LEU A 145 16.96 -13.70 6.38
N ILE A 146 16.78 -12.46 6.84
CA ILE A 146 16.23 -11.37 6.01
C ILE A 146 17.09 -11.16 4.77
N GLN A 147 18.43 -11.11 4.91
CA GLN A 147 19.34 -10.96 3.77
C GLN A 147 19.22 -12.12 2.78
N ALA A 148 19.23 -13.37 3.26
CA ALA A 148 19.11 -14.54 2.41
C ALA A 148 17.79 -14.59 1.63
N ILE A 149 16.67 -14.19 2.27
CA ILE A 149 15.37 -14.06 1.61
C ILE A 149 15.44 -13.01 0.49
N VAL A 150 16.02 -11.84 0.76
CA VAL A 150 16.14 -10.74 -0.20
C VAL A 150 17.01 -11.13 -1.40
N ASP A 151 18.13 -11.80 -1.15
CA ASP A 151 19.04 -12.26 -2.21
C ASP A 151 18.36 -13.31 -3.10
N TRP A 152 17.73 -14.32 -2.50
CA TRP A 152 16.94 -15.31 -3.24
C TRP A 152 15.84 -14.65 -4.06
N PHE A 153 15.08 -13.74 -3.43
CA PHE A 153 13.94 -13.08 -4.07
C PHE A 153 14.37 -12.33 -5.33
N ARG A 154 15.48 -11.58 -5.27
CA ARG A 154 15.97 -10.78 -6.39
C ARG A 154 16.66 -11.62 -7.46
N THR A 155 17.43 -12.63 -7.08
CA THR A 155 18.34 -13.33 -8.01
C THR A 155 17.72 -14.58 -8.64
N GLU A 156 16.76 -15.21 -7.96
CA GLU A 156 16.19 -16.48 -8.39
C GLU A 156 14.68 -16.42 -8.63
N PHE A 157 13.94 -15.57 -7.91
CA PHE A 157 12.49 -15.61 -7.91
C PHE A 157 11.83 -14.52 -8.76
N MET A 158 12.15 -13.25 -8.52
CA MET A 158 11.50 -12.08 -9.12
C MET A 158 12.41 -11.39 -10.13
N GLN A 159 11.89 -11.11 -11.32
CA GLN A 159 12.61 -10.41 -12.38
C GLN A 159 12.23 -8.93 -12.46
N TYR A 160 13.24 -8.06 -12.55
CA TYR A 160 13.03 -6.62 -12.68
C TYR A 160 12.61 -6.26 -14.11
N MET A 161 11.50 -5.51 -14.22
CA MET A 161 10.96 -5.02 -15.48
C MET A 161 11.29 -3.54 -15.67
N GLN A 162 12.41 -3.24 -16.33
CA GLN A 162 12.75 -1.86 -16.69
C GLN A 162 11.77 -1.31 -17.73
N LYS A 163 11.63 -2.03 -18.85
CA LYS A 163 10.77 -1.66 -19.97
C LYS A 163 10.34 -2.94 -20.70
N PRO A 164 9.05 -3.15 -20.98
CA PRO A 164 8.62 -4.34 -21.71
C PRO A 164 9.03 -4.25 -23.19
N LEU A 165 9.13 -5.40 -23.86
CA LEU A 165 9.25 -5.45 -25.33
C LEU A 165 7.86 -5.43 -25.99
N CYS A 166 7.83 -5.19 -27.30
CA CYS A 166 6.59 -5.27 -28.06
C CYS A 166 6.05 -6.70 -28.04
N HIS A 167 4.81 -6.91 -27.55
CA HIS A 167 4.18 -8.23 -27.51
C HIS A 167 4.00 -8.86 -28.91
N CYS A 168 3.94 -8.05 -29.97
CA CYS A 168 3.74 -8.50 -31.35
C CYS A 168 5.07 -8.80 -32.08
N CYS A 169 6.07 -7.92 -31.97
CA CYS A 169 7.32 -8.06 -32.74
C CYS A 169 8.61 -8.05 -31.91
N GLN A 170 8.53 -8.07 -30.59
CA GLN A 170 9.65 -8.11 -29.63
C GLN A 170 10.67 -6.96 -29.74
N LYS A 171 10.37 -5.90 -30.50
CA LYS A 171 11.18 -4.69 -30.57
C LYS A 171 10.88 -3.73 -29.42
N GLU A 172 11.76 -2.75 -29.23
CA GLU A 172 11.59 -1.67 -28.28
C GLU A 172 10.29 -0.90 -28.52
N VAL A 173 9.77 -0.37 -27.41
CA VAL A 173 8.50 0.37 -27.34
C VAL A 173 8.73 1.65 -26.56
N GLU A 174 7.92 2.68 -26.78
CA GLU A 174 7.97 3.90 -25.99
C GLU A 174 6.74 4.05 -25.10
N LYS A 175 6.97 4.51 -23.86
CA LYS A 175 5.87 4.75 -22.92
C LYS A 175 5.01 5.88 -23.47
N ILE A 176 3.70 5.67 -23.50
CA ILE A 176 2.72 6.70 -23.86
C ILE A 176 2.00 7.16 -22.58
N LYS A 177 0.71 7.44 -22.65
CA LYS A 177 -0.09 7.76 -21.46
C LYS A 177 -0.48 6.49 -20.70
N ASP A 178 -0.43 6.57 -19.37
CA ASP A 178 -1.02 5.56 -18.50
C ASP A 178 -2.48 5.34 -18.88
N GLY A 179 -2.87 4.08 -18.99
CA GLY A 179 -4.21 3.65 -19.37
C GLY A 179 -5.03 3.20 -18.16
N THR A 180 -6.34 3.25 -18.30
CA THR A 180 -7.23 2.56 -17.36
C THR A 180 -7.00 1.05 -17.49
N SER A 181 -6.87 0.38 -16.35
CA SER A 181 -6.91 -1.07 -16.28
C SER A 181 -8.27 -1.58 -16.77
N SER A 182 -8.25 -2.60 -17.61
CA SER A 182 -9.43 -3.37 -18.02
C SER A 182 -10.10 -4.03 -16.82
N SER A 183 -11.32 -4.55 -17.01
CA SER A 183 -12.01 -5.26 -15.93
C SER A 183 -11.23 -6.49 -15.47
N GLN A 184 -10.69 -7.29 -16.40
CA GLN A 184 -9.86 -8.45 -16.06
C GLN A 184 -8.59 -8.04 -15.28
N GLU A 185 -7.84 -7.06 -15.78
CA GLU A 185 -6.63 -6.60 -15.08
C GLU A 185 -6.94 -6.12 -13.66
N ARG A 186 -8.10 -5.47 -13.43
CA ARG A 186 -8.53 -5.07 -12.07
C ARG A 186 -8.91 -6.25 -11.20
N GLU A 187 -9.57 -7.26 -11.75
CA GLU A 187 -9.88 -8.51 -11.04
C GLU A 187 -8.60 -9.25 -10.61
N ASP A 188 -7.57 -9.17 -11.44
CA ASP A 188 -6.23 -9.69 -11.16
C ASP A 188 -5.39 -8.77 -10.24
N GLY A 189 -5.96 -7.64 -9.80
CA GLY A 189 -5.37 -6.74 -8.81
C GLY A 189 -4.53 -5.58 -9.37
N ALA A 190 -4.71 -5.21 -10.63
CA ALA A 190 -4.00 -4.08 -11.23
C ALA A 190 -4.52 -2.73 -10.71
N VAL A 191 -3.64 -1.94 -10.11
CA VAL A 191 -3.97 -0.59 -9.61
C VAL A 191 -3.86 0.48 -10.68
N LEU A 192 -3.06 0.23 -11.73
CA LEU A 192 -2.94 1.04 -12.93
C LEU A 192 -2.32 0.21 -14.06
N THR A 193 -2.39 0.67 -15.31
CA THR A 193 -1.77 -0.02 -16.44
C THR A 193 -0.92 0.94 -17.28
N TYR A 194 0.38 0.67 -17.36
CA TYR A 194 1.24 1.38 -18.30
C TYR A 194 0.99 0.88 -19.72
N ARG A 195 1.06 1.80 -20.68
CA ARG A 195 0.91 1.50 -22.10
C ARG A 195 2.14 1.96 -22.83
N TYR A 196 2.59 1.11 -23.76
CA TYR A 196 3.76 1.35 -24.58
C TYR A 196 3.41 1.15 -26.04
N ARG A 197 3.86 2.05 -26.91
CA ARG A 197 3.66 1.96 -28.36
C ARG A 197 4.94 1.49 -29.03
N CYS A 198 4.83 0.46 -29.84
CA CYS A 198 5.94 0.02 -30.69
C CYS A 198 6.12 0.95 -31.89
N GLY A 199 7.33 1.48 -32.10
CA GLY A 199 7.65 2.28 -33.29
C GLY A 199 7.69 1.48 -34.59
N ASN A 200 7.82 0.14 -34.52
CA ASN A 200 7.93 -0.72 -35.70
C ASN A 200 6.57 -1.22 -36.22
N CYS A 201 5.70 -1.74 -35.34
CA CYS A 201 4.41 -2.32 -35.75
C CYS A 201 3.19 -1.55 -35.22
N ASN A 202 3.39 -0.43 -34.52
CA ASN A 202 2.33 0.38 -33.89
C ASN A 202 1.46 -0.34 -32.84
N ALA A 203 1.74 -1.61 -32.54
CA ALA A 203 1.03 -2.35 -31.50
C ALA A 203 1.23 -1.72 -30.12
N ILE A 204 0.21 -1.84 -29.27
CA ILE A 204 0.23 -1.33 -27.90
C ILE A 204 0.51 -2.48 -26.94
N THR A 205 1.71 -2.51 -26.34
CA THR A 205 1.99 -3.39 -25.21
C THR A 205 1.45 -2.76 -23.92
N ARG A 206 0.82 -3.58 -23.09
CA ARG A 206 0.29 -3.20 -21.78
C ARG A 206 1.18 -3.80 -20.69
N PHE A 207 1.40 -3.05 -19.63
CA PHE A 207 2.07 -3.54 -18.42
C PHE A 207 1.22 -3.14 -17.21
N PRO A 208 0.27 -4.02 -16.81
CA PRO A 208 -0.54 -3.80 -15.63
C PRO A 208 0.33 -3.87 -14.38
N ARG A 209 0.11 -2.94 -13.44
CA ARG A 209 0.84 -2.88 -12.17
C ARG A 209 0.02 -3.60 -11.10
N TYR A 210 0.35 -4.86 -10.85
CA TYR A 210 -0.41 -5.74 -9.97
C TYR A 210 -0.03 -5.55 -8.50
N THR A 211 -1.01 -5.71 -7.63
CA THR A 211 -0.82 -5.69 -6.16
C THR A 211 -1.38 -6.94 -5.49
N LYS A 212 -2.03 -7.85 -6.21
CA LYS A 212 -2.56 -9.09 -5.66
C LYS A 212 -1.43 -10.12 -5.59
N VAL A 213 -1.20 -10.72 -4.42
CA VAL A 213 -0.06 -11.61 -4.17
C VAL A 213 -0.08 -12.81 -5.12
N SER A 214 -1.21 -13.52 -5.24
CA SER A 214 -1.34 -14.65 -6.18
C SER A 214 -0.89 -14.31 -7.61
N THR A 215 -1.29 -13.15 -8.14
CA THR A 215 -0.92 -12.70 -9.49
C THR A 215 0.58 -12.40 -9.59
N LEU A 216 1.19 -11.86 -8.53
CA LEU A 216 2.61 -11.56 -8.49
C LEU A 216 3.45 -12.84 -8.43
N ILE A 217 2.97 -13.86 -7.72
CA ILE A 217 3.58 -15.20 -7.66
C ILE A 217 3.58 -15.89 -9.04
N GLU A 218 2.50 -15.73 -9.81
CA GLU A 218 2.39 -16.27 -11.17
C GLU A 218 3.26 -15.51 -12.18
N THR A 219 3.23 -14.17 -12.13
CA THR A 219 3.91 -13.33 -13.12
C THR A 219 5.40 -13.19 -12.89
N LYS A 220 5.86 -13.21 -11.62
CA LYS A 220 7.28 -13.13 -11.20
C LYS A 220 8.07 -11.99 -11.82
N VAL A 221 7.40 -10.92 -12.22
CA VAL A 221 7.98 -9.81 -12.97
C VAL A 221 7.38 -8.51 -12.45
N GLY A 222 8.22 -7.48 -12.26
CA GLY A 222 7.72 -6.22 -11.71
C GLY A 222 8.76 -5.14 -11.52
N GLN A 223 8.35 -4.04 -10.92
CA GLN A 223 9.23 -2.95 -10.49
C GLN A 223 9.16 -2.82 -8.96
N SER A 224 9.66 -1.71 -8.41
CA SER A 224 9.69 -1.45 -6.97
C SER A 224 8.35 -1.67 -6.24
N LEU A 225 7.20 -1.36 -6.87
CA LEU A 225 5.87 -1.58 -6.29
C LEU A 225 5.56 -3.07 -6.12
N GLU A 226 5.65 -3.86 -7.20
CA GLU A 226 5.38 -5.30 -7.20
C GLU A 226 6.35 -6.04 -6.27
N TYR A 227 7.63 -5.66 -6.33
CA TYR A 227 8.67 -6.17 -5.43
C TYR A 227 8.29 -5.92 -3.97
N SER A 228 7.91 -4.69 -3.63
CA SER A 228 7.59 -4.31 -2.25
C SER A 228 6.36 -5.04 -1.71
N VAL A 229 5.32 -5.24 -2.53
CA VAL A 229 4.14 -6.01 -2.11
C VAL A 229 4.51 -7.45 -1.80
N LEU A 230 5.15 -8.14 -2.75
CA LEU A 230 5.38 -9.57 -2.62
C LEU A 230 6.42 -9.89 -1.55
N ILE A 231 7.51 -9.14 -1.46
CA ILE A 231 8.51 -9.35 -0.41
C ILE A 231 7.94 -9.04 0.97
N THR A 232 7.03 -8.06 1.12
CA THR A 232 6.33 -7.80 2.38
C THR A 232 5.52 -9.01 2.81
N SER A 233 4.83 -9.66 1.86
CA SER A 233 4.04 -10.88 2.12
C SER A 233 4.93 -12.04 2.57
N ILE A 234 6.05 -12.26 1.85
CA ILE A 234 7.04 -13.29 2.18
C ILE A 234 7.69 -13.04 3.54
N LEU A 235 8.18 -11.82 3.81
CA LEU A 235 8.78 -11.47 5.09
C LEU A 235 7.80 -11.64 6.25
N ASN A 236 6.55 -11.22 6.07
CA ASN A 236 5.53 -11.42 7.08
C ASN A 236 5.24 -12.89 7.33
N PHE A 237 5.13 -13.71 6.28
CA PHE A 237 4.99 -15.17 6.39
C PHE A 237 6.17 -15.81 7.13
N MET A 238 7.39 -15.31 6.90
CA MET A 238 8.62 -15.75 7.58
C MET A 238 8.76 -15.19 9.01
N GLY A 239 7.73 -14.52 9.55
CA GLY A 239 7.72 -14.02 10.94
C GLY A 239 8.37 -12.65 11.14
N PHE A 240 8.57 -11.88 10.07
CA PHE A 240 9.08 -10.50 10.12
C PHE A 240 7.97 -9.49 9.78
N PRO A 241 7.29 -8.93 10.79
CA PRO A 241 6.29 -7.87 10.57
C PRO A 241 6.91 -6.73 9.76
N SER A 242 6.26 -6.40 8.64
CA SER A 242 6.86 -5.55 7.62
C SER A 242 5.92 -4.40 7.25
N ARG A 243 6.53 -3.30 6.79
CA ARG A 243 5.81 -2.13 6.30
C ARG A 243 6.39 -1.69 4.98
N ILE A 244 5.52 -1.19 4.11
CA ILE A 244 5.92 -0.68 2.80
C ILE A 244 6.26 0.79 2.95
N VAL A 245 7.42 1.18 2.44
CA VAL A 245 7.95 2.54 2.49
C VAL A 245 7.96 3.12 1.10
N CYS A 246 7.63 4.40 0.96
CA CYS A 246 7.63 5.08 -0.34
C CYS A 246 8.34 6.43 -0.25
N ASN A 247 9.28 6.67 -1.16
CA ASN A 247 9.67 8.03 -1.52
C ASN A 247 8.57 8.64 -2.40
N MET A 248 7.74 9.46 -1.77
CA MET A 248 6.55 10.05 -2.37
C MET A 248 6.86 10.98 -3.55
N HIS A 249 8.11 11.44 -3.71
CA HIS A 249 8.50 12.29 -4.82
C HIS A 249 8.72 11.50 -6.12
N TYR A 250 9.27 10.28 -6.02
CA TYR A 250 9.64 9.47 -7.19
C TYR A 250 8.77 8.23 -7.41
N ASP A 251 7.81 7.95 -6.52
CA ASP A 251 7.02 6.71 -6.57
C ASP A 251 7.92 5.46 -6.55
N ARG A 252 8.98 5.52 -5.71
CA ARG A 252 9.88 4.40 -5.46
C ARG A 252 9.52 3.79 -4.11
N PHE A 253 9.36 2.47 -4.12
CA PHE A 253 8.90 1.69 -2.98
C PHE A 253 9.98 0.73 -2.51
N TRP A 254 10.05 0.50 -1.21
CA TRP A 254 10.86 -0.54 -0.57
C TRP A 254 10.16 -0.99 0.71
N VAL A 255 10.85 -1.78 1.54
CA VAL A 255 10.26 -2.38 2.75
C VAL A 255 11.09 -2.07 3.98
N GLU A 256 10.43 -2.03 5.11
CA GLU A 256 11.07 -2.09 6.42
C GLU A 256 10.54 -3.30 7.19
N ALA A 257 11.43 -4.18 7.60
CA ALA A 257 11.12 -5.41 8.33
C ALA A 257 11.48 -5.24 9.81
N TYR A 258 10.61 -5.61 10.72
CA TYR A 258 10.89 -5.52 12.15
C TYR A 258 11.83 -6.66 12.58
N SER A 259 13.00 -6.30 13.10
CA SER A 259 13.91 -7.24 13.76
C SER A 259 13.65 -7.22 15.26
N TYR A 260 13.24 -8.38 15.80
CA TYR A 260 13.06 -8.57 17.23
C TYR A 260 14.38 -8.47 18.00
N ASP A 261 15.47 -9.02 17.44
CA ASP A 261 16.81 -8.97 18.05
C ASP A 261 17.31 -7.53 18.23
N LEU A 262 17.01 -6.66 17.26
CA LEU A 262 17.39 -5.25 17.29
C LEU A 262 16.31 -4.33 17.88
N ALA A 263 15.13 -4.89 18.19
CA ALA A 263 13.93 -4.17 18.60
C ALA A 263 13.58 -2.96 17.71
N ARG A 264 13.84 -3.05 16.39
CA ARG A 264 13.58 -1.96 15.43
C ARG A 264 13.29 -2.44 14.02
N PHE A 265 12.72 -1.54 13.23
CA PHE A 265 12.61 -1.71 11.78
C PHE A 265 13.97 -1.58 11.10
N VAL A 266 14.31 -2.60 10.32
CA VAL A 266 15.47 -2.72 9.44
C VAL A 266 15.04 -2.32 8.03
N HIS A 267 15.82 -1.48 7.37
CA HIS A 267 15.62 -1.13 5.97
C HIS A 267 15.90 -2.32 5.05
N VAL A 268 15.03 -2.54 4.06
CA VAL A 268 15.14 -3.59 3.05
C VAL A 268 14.75 -3.04 1.68
N ASP A 269 15.71 -2.94 0.76
CA ASP A 269 15.47 -2.66 -0.65
C ASP A 269 15.56 -3.97 -1.47
N PRO A 270 14.41 -4.56 -1.84
CA PRO A 270 14.39 -5.85 -2.54
C PRO A 270 14.82 -5.76 -4.00
N VAL A 271 14.73 -4.57 -4.62
CA VAL A 271 15.14 -4.37 -6.02
C VAL A 271 16.66 -4.34 -6.10
N GLU A 272 17.29 -3.70 -5.11
CA GLU A 272 18.74 -3.54 -5.05
C GLU A 272 19.45 -4.64 -4.25
N GLY A 273 18.71 -5.46 -3.51
CA GLY A 273 19.25 -6.55 -2.69
C GLY A 273 20.00 -6.04 -1.46
N ILE A 274 19.57 -4.90 -0.91
CA ILE A 274 20.31 -4.16 0.11
C ILE A 274 19.49 -4.09 1.39
N ILE A 275 20.14 -4.31 2.54
CA ILE A 275 19.56 -4.04 3.85
C ILE A 275 20.41 -3.04 4.64
N GLU A 276 19.83 -2.44 5.69
CA GLU A 276 20.58 -1.59 6.66
C GLU A 276 21.40 -0.46 6.02
N SER A 277 20.85 0.16 4.98
CA SER A 277 21.52 1.21 4.19
C SER A 277 20.55 2.35 3.85
N GLU A 278 19.97 2.97 4.89
CA GLU A 278 18.93 3.99 4.76
C GLU A 278 19.38 5.26 4.03
N TYR A 279 20.65 5.64 4.13
CA TYR A 279 21.16 6.86 3.50
C TYR A 279 21.47 6.68 2.02
N ILE A 280 21.34 5.47 1.48
CA ILE A 280 21.71 5.14 0.11
C ILE A 280 21.00 6.03 -0.93
N TYR A 281 19.72 6.33 -0.70
CA TYR A 281 18.92 7.15 -1.61
C TYR A 281 19.41 8.60 -1.65
N GLU A 282 19.78 9.16 -0.51
CA GLU A 282 20.37 10.50 -0.42
C GLU A 282 21.75 10.52 -1.11
N GLN A 283 22.57 9.48 -0.91
CA GLN A 283 23.89 9.35 -1.57
C GLN A 283 23.76 9.20 -3.10
N TRP A 284 22.70 8.56 -3.57
CA TRP A 284 22.35 8.48 -4.99
C TRP A 284 21.69 9.75 -5.54
N SER A 285 21.81 10.87 -4.82
CA SER A 285 21.26 12.17 -5.20
C SER A 285 19.75 12.13 -5.45
N ARG A 286 19.03 11.17 -4.87
CA ARG A 286 17.57 11.13 -4.91
C ARG A 286 17.05 12.16 -3.92
N LYS A 287 16.22 13.08 -4.41
CA LYS A 287 15.54 14.07 -3.59
C LYS A 287 14.69 13.40 -2.49
N ILE A 288 15.02 13.72 -1.24
CA ILE A 288 14.26 13.31 -0.05
C ILE A 288 13.31 14.45 0.33
N VAL A 289 12.01 14.16 0.37
CA VAL A 289 10.96 15.12 0.78
C VAL A 289 10.05 14.49 1.81
N TRP A 290 9.27 13.48 1.40
CA TRP A 290 8.41 12.71 2.27
C TRP A 290 8.69 11.23 2.03
N ILE A 291 9.24 10.58 3.04
CA ILE A 291 9.35 9.12 3.09
C ILE A 291 8.32 8.63 4.09
N ILE A 292 7.30 7.95 3.58
CA ILE A 292 6.17 7.48 4.39
C ILE A 292 6.21 5.97 4.45
N ALA A 293 6.02 5.43 5.64
CA ALA A 293 5.84 4.00 5.86
C ALA A 293 4.38 3.70 6.17
N VAL A 294 3.83 2.65 5.57
CA VAL A 294 2.48 2.16 5.84
C VAL A 294 2.58 0.69 6.24
N SER A 295 1.98 0.34 7.38
CA SER A 295 1.89 -1.03 7.89
C SER A 295 0.43 -1.44 8.07
N GLN A 296 0.19 -2.68 8.50
CA GLN A 296 -1.15 -3.15 8.86
C GLN A 296 -1.75 -2.38 10.07
N PHE A 297 -0.92 -1.62 10.80
CA PHE A 297 -1.25 -0.98 12.06
C PHE A 297 -1.13 0.54 12.05
N GLY A 298 -0.65 1.16 10.97
CA GLY A 298 -0.48 2.59 10.99
C GLY A 298 0.20 3.21 9.77
N VAL A 299 0.33 4.52 9.84
CA VAL A 299 1.01 5.35 8.85
C VAL A 299 2.01 6.25 9.59
N ALA A 300 3.28 6.19 9.20
CA ALA A 300 4.34 6.95 9.85
C ALA A 300 5.13 7.78 8.84
N ASP A 301 5.45 9.01 9.21
CA ASP A 301 6.50 9.78 8.53
C ASP A 301 7.86 9.29 9.05
N VAL A 302 8.60 8.61 8.18
CA VAL A 302 9.92 8.05 8.50
C VAL A 302 11.05 8.84 7.82
N THR A 303 10.76 10.04 7.30
CA THR A 303 11.71 10.86 6.53
C THR A 303 13.04 11.06 7.25
N ALA A 304 13.02 11.31 8.56
CA ALA A 304 14.23 11.54 9.37
C ALA A 304 15.22 10.37 9.37
N ARG A 305 14.76 9.15 9.08
CA ARG A 305 15.62 7.96 8.99
C ARG A 305 16.47 7.94 7.71
N TYR A 306 16.00 8.56 6.64
CA TYR A 306 16.55 8.44 5.28
C TYR A 306 17.34 9.68 4.82
N THR A 307 17.67 10.59 5.74
CA THR A 307 18.46 11.79 5.44
C THR A 307 19.40 12.13 6.58
N LYS A 308 20.61 12.58 6.25
CA LYS A 308 21.52 13.20 7.21
C LYS A 308 21.27 14.70 7.40
N ASN A 309 20.50 15.33 6.53
CA ASN A 309 20.21 16.77 6.57
C ASN A 309 18.70 17.04 6.69
N LEU A 310 18.12 16.58 7.81
CA LEU A 310 16.72 16.83 8.14
C LEU A 310 16.34 18.32 8.14
N PRO A 311 17.17 19.27 8.61
CA PRO A 311 16.85 20.70 8.52
C PRO A 311 16.58 21.18 7.09
N ALA A 312 17.43 20.81 6.12
CA ALA A 312 17.22 21.20 4.71
C ALA A 312 15.97 20.53 4.12
N VAL A 313 15.72 19.27 4.46
CA VAL A 313 14.50 18.56 4.04
C VAL A 313 13.25 19.22 4.60
N ASN A 314 13.26 19.65 5.87
CA ASN A 314 12.13 20.34 6.50
C ASN A 314 11.86 21.71 5.86
N GLU A 315 12.90 22.46 5.51
CA GLU A 315 12.74 23.73 4.79
C GLU A 315 12.06 23.52 3.43
N LEU A 316 12.49 22.49 2.69
CA LEU A 316 11.89 22.12 1.41
C LEU A 316 10.44 21.66 1.57
N ARG A 317 10.15 20.80 2.56
CA ARG A 317 8.79 20.32 2.85
C ARG A 317 7.85 21.47 3.12
N ASN A 318 8.25 22.41 3.98
CA ASN A 318 7.40 23.54 4.36
C ASN A 318 7.06 24.47 3.19
N LYS A 319 7.93 24.54 2.16
CA LYS A 319 7.66 25.25 0.90
C LYS A 319 6.63 24.53 0.02
N LEU A 320 6.56 23.19 0.09
CA LEU A 320 5.68 22.38 -0.75
C LEU A 320 4.31 22.11 -0.11
N TYR A 321 4.30 21.92 1.21
CA TYR A 321 3.10 21.77 2.01
C TYR A 321 3.42 22.10 3.47
N GLU A 322 2.68 23.03 4.06
CA GLU A 322 2.87 23.49 5.43
C GLU A 322 2.95 22.31 6.42
N GLU A 323 4.03 22.26 7.19
CA GLU A 323 4.40 21.08 7.99
C GLU A 323 3.31 20.69 9.02
N GLU A 324 2.64 21.66 9.63
CA GLU A 324 1.55 21.38 10.58
C GLU A 324 0.31 20.77 9.91
N LYS A 325 0.00 21.16 8.67
CA LYS A 325 -1.09 20.56 7.89
C LYS A 325 -0.71 19.14 7.45
N PHE A 326 0.55 18.94 7.03
CA PHE A 326 1.09 17.61 6.73
C PHE A 326 0.99 16.66 7.94
N LYS A 327 1.44 17.08 9.12
CA LYS A 327 1.33 16.27 10.35
C LYS A 327 -0.11 15.91 10.68
N LYS A 328 -1.06 16.83 10.50
CA LYS A 328 -2.50 16.55 10.68
C LYS A 328 -2.99 15.49 9.69
N LEU A 329 -2.58 15.56 8.42
CA LEU A 329 -2.90 14.54 7.43
C LEU A 329 -2.35 13.17 7.85
N ILE A 330 -1.07 13.08 8.23
CA ILE A 330 -0.48 11.80 8.66
C ILE A 330 -1.19 11.24 9.89
N ARG A 331 -1.46 12.07 10.92
CA ARG A 331 -2.21 11.65 12.11
C ARG A 331 -3.62 11.16 11.79
N LEU A 332 -4.32 11.83 10.86
CA LEU A 332 -5.60 11.36 10.36
C LEU A 332 -5.45 9.96 9.76
N ARG A 333 -4.51 9.79 8.83
CA ARG A 333 -4.29 8.53 8.11
C ARG A 333 -3.89 7.38 9.03
N ASP A 334 -3.08 7.66 10.03
CA ASP A 334 -2.69 6.73 11.08
C ASP A 334 -3.89 6.30 11.93
N THR A 335 -4.68 7.26 12.40
CA THR A 335 -5.92 6.98 13.16
C THR A 335 -6.89 6.13 12.36
N MET A 336 -7.08 6.45 11.07
CA MET A 336 -7.94 5.67 10.18
C MET A 336 -7.41 4.26 9.94
N ALA A 337 -6.09 4.09 9.80
CA ALA A 337 -5.47 2.77 9.61
C ALA A 337 -5.66 1.87 10.85
N LYS A 338 -5.61 2.45 12.06
CA LYS A 338 -5.79 1.74 13.33
C LYS A 338 -7.22 1.35 13.65
N HIS A 339 -8.19 1.99 13.00
CA HIS A 339 -9.59 1.71 13.27
C HIS A 339 -9.95 0.26 12.91
N GLY A 340 -10.54 -0.47 13.86
CA GLY A 340 -10.91 -1.87 13.70
C GLY A 340 -9.75 -2.87 13.81
N VAL A 341 -8.55 -2.44 14.22
CA VAL A 341 -7.47 -3.36 14.64
C VAL A 341 -7.79 -3.90 16.03
N SER A 342 -7.58 -5.21 16.28
CA SER A 342 -7.76 -5.78 17.61
C SER A 342 -6.76 -5.19 18.62
N GLN A 343 -7.13 -5.18 19.89
CA GLN A 343 -6.29 -4.60 20.94
C GLN A 343 -4.94 -5.35 21.08
N GLU A 344 -4.94 -6.66 20.90
CA GLU A 344 -3.73 -7.51 20.86
C GLU A 344 -2.77 -7.10 19.72
N LEU A 345 -3.29 -6.82 18.53
CA LEU A 345 -2.48 -6.33 17.40
C LEU A 345 -1.99 -4.89 17.61
N LEU A 346 -2.75 -4.06 18.34
CA LEU A 346 -2.32 -2.71 18.75
C LEU A 346 -1.25 -2.74 19.87
N GLU A 347 -1.19 -3.78 20.69
CA GLU A 347 -0.11 -3.94 21.68
C GLU A 347 1.24 -4.19 21.00
N ASN A 348 1.27 -4.99 19.93
CA ASN A 348 2.44 -5.11 19.04
C ASN A 348 2.82 -3.76 18.41
N GLU A 349 1.84 -2.90 18.14
CA GLU A 349 2.09 -1.53 17.65
C GLU A 349 2.86 -0.68 18.66
N THR A 350 2.69 -0.87 19.97
CA THR A 350 3.40 -0.05 20.97
C THR A 350 4.92 -0.29 20.92
N ALA A 351 5.35 -1.52 20.61
CA ALA A 351 6.74 -1.84 20.33
C ALA A 351 7.23 -1.22 19.01
N PHE A 352 6.39 -1.26 17.97
CA PHE A 352 6.70 -0.67 16.66
C PHE A 352 6.71 0.87 16.65
N ALA A 353 5.87 1.50 17.47
CA ALA A 353 5.79 2.94 17.63
C ALA A 353 7.08 3.49 18.26
N LYS A 354 7.66 2.78 19.23
CA LYS A 354 9.00 3.10 19.76
C LYS A 354 10.09 2.93 18.71
N ALA A 355 9.93 1.98 17.78
CA ALA A 355 10.86 1.81 16.67
C ALA A 355 10.77 2.92 15.61
N ASN A 356 9.67 3.68 15.54
CA ASN A 356 9.53 4.81 14.61
C ASN A 356 10.49 5.95 14.90
N SER A 357 10.94 6.12 16.15
CA SER A 357 11.90 7.15 16.52
C SER A 357 13.36 6.77 16.23
N TYR A 358 13.63 5.57 15.72
CA TYR A 358 14.98 5.18 15.33
C TYR A 358 15.45 5.98 14.12
N CYS A 359 16.53 6.75 14.33
CA CYS A 359 17.33 7.37 13.30
C CYS A 359 18.75 6.76 13.34
N PRO A 360 19.27 6.25 12.22
CA PRO A 360 20.59 5.64 12.13
C PRO A 360 21.67 6.73 12.24
N ASN A 361 21.92 7.25 13.45
CA ASN A 361 22.98 8.23 13.69
C ASN A 361 24.37 7.55 13.61
N ARG A 362 24.76 7.15 12.40
CA ARG A 362 25.97 6.39 12.08
C ARG A 362 26.70 6.96 10.86
N GLU A 363 27.94 6.51 10.69
CA GLU A 363 28.67 6.71 9.43
C GLU A 363 27.99 5.96 8.27
N LEU A 364 28.31 6.39 7.04
CA LEU A 364 27.81 5.70 5.85
C LEU A 364 28.39 4.29 5.79
N THR A 365 27.58 3.31 5.42
CA THR A 365 28.07 1.95 5.12
C THR A 365 28.92 1.97 3.86
N GLU A 366 29.71 0.92 3.63
CA GLU A 366 30.48 0.78 2.39
C GLU A 366 29.59 0.74 1.15
N VAL A 367 28.35 0.25 1.27
CA VAL A 367 27.36 0.25 0.18
C VAL A 367 26.87 1.68 -0.10
N GLU A 368 26.60 2.47 0.93
CA GLU A 368 26.13 3.85 0.79
C GLU A 368 27.21 4.79 0.24
N LYS A 369 28.49 4.49 0.47
CA LYS A 369 29.61 5.25 -0.12
C LYS A 369 29.76 5.02 -1.63
N GLN A 370 29.17 3.96 -2.17
CA GLN A 370 29.27 3.65 -3.59
C GLN A 370 28.26 4.47 -4.41
N PRO A 371 28.67 4.99 -5.58
CA PRO A 371 27.72 5.63 -6.49
C PRO A 371 26.66 4.63 -6.94
N GLN A 372 25.48 5.13 -7.32
CA GLN A 372 24.42 4.28 -7.83
C GLN A 372 24.95 3.48 -9.02
N LYS A 373 24.88 2.14 -8.95
CA LYS A 373 25.14 1.30 -10.11
C LYS A 373 24.10 1.65 -11.15
N VAL A 374 24.54 2.19 -12.29
CA VAL A 374 23.68 2.53 -13.43
C VAL A 374 23.11 1.21 -13.97
N GLY A 375 21.95 0.78 -13.47
CA GLY A 375 21.42 -0.54 -13.79
C GLY A 375 19.90 -0.67 -13.86
N ASN A 376 19.12 0.17 -13.15
CA ASN A 376 17.67 -0.01 -13.01
C ASN A 376 16.88 1.31 -13.07
N GLU A 377 17.24 2.23 -13.98
CA GLU A 377 16.42 3.43 -14.25
C GLU A 377 15.15 3.11 -15.06
#